data_AF-A0A671L971-F1
#
_entry.id   AF-A0A671L971-F1
#
_cell.length_a   1.000
_cell.length_b   1.000
_cell.length_c   1.000
_cell.angle_alpha   90.00
_cell.angle_beta   90.00
_cell.angle_gamma   90.00
#
_symmetry.space_group_name_H-M   'P 1'
#
loop_
_entity.id
_entity.type
_entity.pdbx_description
1 polymer ?
#
loop_
_entity_poly.entity_id
_entity_poly.type
_entity_poly.pdbx_seq_one_letter_code
_entity_poly.pdbx_strand_id
1 'polypeptide(L)'
;MATVRTLNYLSDLRESRFGQPPPRHGLNLLWWFAHDCVQIDFNGRLTAECNPTNGAFGFHRFHNRDGLLPYSDLLYYEVGNLNSTDSLPDYVTENYTGYSDSSNKDRIIVSFGPRRRRFENVYVTQHSDQVHFDQNHTYRISTELIKDIQDLSREEFLSEPTNHSEHISIDIHQSAKNNSCQSISNELIQDIQDLSHEEFLREQSDHSIDIPQPVQHNQTNTSQSEKCCCALLCCSLLVLLLIIAATVYLLLKMEI
;
A
#
# COMPACT_ATOMS: atom_id res chain seq x y z
N MET A 1 21.85 -12.96 -13.85
CA MET A 1 20.66 -13.06 -12.98
C MET A 1 20.16 -11.66 -12.72
N ALA A 2 18.84 -11.44 -12.77
CA ALA A 2 18.28 -10.14 -12.40
C ALA A 2 18.54 -9.89 -10.90
N THR A 3 19.29 -8.83 -10.58
CA THR A 3 19.51 -8.41 -9.19
C THR A 3 18.40 -7.45 -8.82
N VAL A 4 17.50 -7.87 -7.93
CA VAL A 4 16.40 -7.04 -7.43
C VAL A 4 16.87 -6.29 -6.18
N ARG A 5 16.76 -4.96 -6.17
CA ARG A 5 17.10 -4.14 -4.98
C ARG A 5 16.17 -4.53 -3.82
N THR A 6 16.74 -4.64 -2.62
CA THR A 6 15.97 -4.90 -1.40
C THR A 6 15.70 -3.57 -0.68
N LEU A 7 14.45 -3.34 -0.28
CA LEU A 7 14.03 -2.24 0.60
C LEU A 7 14.10 -2.76 2.02
N ASN A 8 14.88 -2.08 2.87
CA ASN A 8 15.12 -2.50 4.24
C ASN A 8 14.41 -1.63 5.26
N TYR A 9 14.12 -0.38 4.90
CA TYR A 9 13.56 0.64 5.79
C TYR A 9 12.37 1.34 5.15
N LEU A 10 11.54 2.01 5.96
CA LEU A 10 10.43 2.84 5.48
C LEU A 10 10.91 3.96 4.54
N SER A 11 12.12 4.49 4.74
CA SER A 11 12.73 5.48 3.84
C SER A 11 13.00 4.91 2.44
N ASP A 12 13.44 3.65 2.33
CA ASP A 12 13.62 2.96 1.04
C ASP A 12 12.27 2.85 0.32
N LEU A 13 11.20 2.49 1.05
CA LEU A 13 9.85 2.40 0.50
C LEU A 13 9.36 3.76 0.00
N ARG A 14 9.59 4.84 0.78
CA ARG A 14 9.27 6.21 0.38
C ARG A 14 10.01 6.63 -0.90
N GLU A 15 11.32 6.39 -0.95
CA GLU A 15 12.17 6.70 -2.11
C GLU A 15 11.78 5.91 -3.36
N SER A 16 11.29 4.67 -3.19
CA SER A 16 10.85 3.81 -4.30
C SER A 16 9.59 4.32 -5.00
N ARG A 17 8.82 5.21 -4.36
CA ARG A 17 7.52 5.71 -4.83
C ARG A 17 6.47 4.63 -5.09
N PHE A 18 6.65 3.42 -4.54
CA PHE A 18 5.68 2.35 -4.64
C PHE A 18 4.31 2.78 -4.09
N GLY A 19 3.23 2.46 -4.82
CA GLY A 19 1.87 2.86 -4.44
C GLY A 19 1.61 4.37 -4.47
N GLN A 20 2.50 5.18 -5.04
CA GLN A 20 2.36 6.64 -5.09
C GLN A 20 2.52 7.20 -6.52
N PRO A 21 1.91 8.36 -6.82
CA PRO A 21 0.93 9.11 -6.01
C PRO A 21 -0.48 8.45 -6.06
N PRO A 22 -1.47 8.94 -5.28
CA PRO A 22 -2.88 8.61 -5.48
C PRO A 22 -3.29 8.76 -6.96
N PRO A 23 -4.21 7.92 -7.48
CA PRO A 23 -5.13 7.00 -6.80
C PRO A 23 -4.57 5.56 -6.59
N ARG A 24 -3.25 5.39 -6.66
CA ARG A 24 -2.61 4.07 -6.51
C ARG A 24 -2.89 3.43 -5.15
N HIS A 25 -3.10 2.11 -5.16
CA HIS A 25 -3.44 1.34 -3.96
C HIS A 25 -2.26 0.63 -3.30
N GLY A 26 -1.05 0.71 -3.86
CA GLY A 26 0.09 -0.11 -3.45
C GLY A 26 0.43 -0.05 -1.96
N LEU A 27 0.37 1.15 -1.35
CA LEU A 27 0.63 1.30 0.08
C LEU A 27 -0.43 0.59 0.94
N ASN A 28 -1.72 0.82 0.65
CA ASN A 28 -2.80 0.10 1.35
C ASN A 28 -2.69 -1.42 1.18
N LEU A 29 -2.33 -1.88 -0.02
CA LEU A 29 -2.11 -3.30 -0.30
C LEU A 29 -0.94 -3.87 0.53
N LEU A 30 0.17 -3.14 0.63
CA LEU A 30 1.34 -3.59 1.41
C LEU A 30 1.06 -3.59 2.91
N TRP A 31 0.36 -2.58 3.43
CA TRP A 31 -0.04 -2.54 4.83
C TRP A 31 -0.95 -3.72 5.17
N TRP A 32 -2.00 -3.96 4.36
CA TRP A 32 -2.89 -5.11 4.50
C TRP A 32 -2.11 -6.43 4.46
N PHE A 33 -1.23 -6.60 3.47
CA PHE A 33 -0.44 -7.81 3.34
C PHE A 33 0.43 -8.06 4.59
N ALA A 34 1.10 -7.02 5.09
CA ALA A 34 1.92 -7.13 6.29
C ALA A 34 1.10 -7.52 7.52
N HIS A 35 -0.10 -6.95 7.71
CA HIS A 35 -0.90 -7.15 8.92
C HIS A 35 -1.75 -8.43 8.90
N ASP A 36 -2.40 -8.72 7.76
CA ASP A 36 -3.43 -9.74 7.69
C ASP A 36 -2.95 -11.02 7.00
N CYS A 37 -1.91 -10.93 6.17
CA CYS A 37 -1.42 -12.07 5.40
C CYS A 37 -0.14 -12.67 5.99
N VAL A 38 0.61 -11.92 6.80
CA VAL A 38 1.93 -12.32 7.27
C VAL A 38 1.99 -12.40 8.79
N GLN A 39 2.41 -13.56 9.29
CA GLN A 39 2.84 -13.73 10.67
C GLN A 39 4.34 -13.95 10.72
N ILE A 40 5.05 -13.25 11.61
CA ILE A 40 6.49 -13.47 11.79
C ILE A 40 6.69 -14.49 12.92
N ASP A 41 7.30 -15.63 12.59
CA ASP A 41 7.59 -16.67 13.59
C ASP A 41 8.76 -16.27 14.52
N PHE A 42 8.95 -17.01 15.60
CA PHE A 42 10.02 -16.75 16.58
C PHE A 42 11.45 -16.80 16.01
N ASN A 43 11.63 -17.34 14.79
CA ASN A 43 12.91 -17.34 14.07
C ASN A 43 13.01 -16.19 13.06
N GLY A 44 12.07 -15.24 13.07
CA GLY A 44 12.01 -14.14 12.12
C GLY A 44 11.60 -14.55 10.71
N ARG A 45 10.88 -15.68 10.54
CA ARG A 45 10.44 -16.13 9.21
C ARG A 45 8.99 -15.74 8.94
N LEU A 46 8.73 -15.31 7.71
CA LEU A 46 7.40 -14.91 7.26
C LEU A 46 6.53 -16.15 6.99
N THR A 47 5.58 -16.39 7.88
CA THR A 47 4.55 -17.42 7.76
C THR A 47 3.30 -16.81 7.13
N ALA A 48 2.65 -17.57 6.26
CA ALA A 48 1.52 -17.13 5.46
C ALA A 48 0.20 -17.46 6.15
N GLU A 49 -0.52 -16.42 6.55
CA GLU A 49 -1.90 -16.53 7.04
C GLU A 49 -2.89 -16.65 5.89
N CYS A 50 -2.66 -15.91 4.80
CA CYS A 50 -3.38 -16.12 3.55
C CYS A 50 -2.79 -17.32 2.78
N ASN A 51 -3.64 -18.03 2.03
CA ASN A 51 -3.19 -19.15 1.21
C ASN A 51 -3.16 -18.73 -0.27
N PRO A 52 -2.00 -18.44 -0.87
CA PRO A 52 -1.96 -18.04 -2.27
C PRO A 52 -2.32 -19.18 -3.23
N THR A 53 -2.27 -20.45 -2.80
CA THR A 53 -2.52 -21.59 -3.70
C THR A 53 -4.00 -21.81 -4.00
N ASN A 54 -4.90 -21.31 -3.15
CA ASN A 54 -6.36 -21.44 -3.34
C ASN A 54 -7.01 -20.18 -3.91
N GLY A 55 -6.22 -19.16 -4.23
CA GLY A 55 -6.70 -17.90 -4.79
C GLY A 55 -7.36 -16.94 -3.80
N ALA A 56 -7.14 -17.12 -2.49
CA ALA A 56 -7.60 -16.17 -1.48
C ALA A 56 -7.21 -14.73 -1.87
N PHE A 57 -8.10 -13.76 -1.67
CA PHE A 57 -7.84 -12.33 -1.93
C PHE A 57 -7.42 -11.98 -3.37
N GLY A 58 -7.69 -12.85 -4.35
CA GLY A 58 -7.26 -12.66 -5.73
C GLY A 58 -5.82 -13.09 -6.03
N PHE A 59 -5.19 -13.87 -5.12
CA PHE A 59 -3.90 -14.48 -5.42
C PHE A 59 -3.98 -15.37 -6.65
N HIS A 60 -2.98 -15.33 -7.51
CA HIS A 60 -2.87 -16.26 -8.63
C HIS A 60 -1.41 -16.54 -8.96
N ARG A 61 -1.16 -17.61 -9.74
CA ARG A 61 0.19 -18.06 -10.04
C ARG A 61 0.90 -17.04 -10.95
N PHE A 62 2.03 -16.53 -10.49
CA PHE A 62 2.93 -15.70 -11.28
C PHE A 62 4.01 -16.60 -11.91
N HIS A 63 4.09 -16.60 -13.23
CA HIS A 63 4.97 -17.53 -13.95
C HIS A 63 6.40 -17.02 -14.15
N ASN A 64 6.68 -15.74 -13.87
CA ASN A 64 7.99 -15.11 -14.05
C ASN A 64 8.62 -15.38 -15.43
N ARG A 65 7.82 -15.38 -16.51
CA ARG A 65 8.25 -15.76 -17.86
C ARG A 65 9.31 -14.82 -18.42
N ASP A 66 9.16 -13.53 -18.14
CA ASP A 66 10.05 -12.48 -18.64
C ASP A 66 11.27 -12.26 -17.72
N GLY A 67 11.44 -13.07 -16.67
CA GLY A 67 12.58 -12.99 -15.77
C GLY A 67 12.60 -11.71 -14.91
N LEU A 68 11.42 -11.20 -14.53
CA LEU A 68 11.26 -10.06 -13.63
C LEU A 68 11.98 -10.30 -12.29
N LEU A 69 11.81 -11.51 -11.74
CA LEU A 69 12.36 -11.95 -10.46
C LEU A 69 13.49 -12.97 -10.66
N PRO A 70 14.38 -13.16 -9.66
CA PRO A 70 15.37 -14.22 -9.69
C PRO A 70 14.73 -15.61 -9.89
N TYR A 71 15.50 -16.54 -10.44
CA TYR A 71 15.07 -17.93 -10.52
C TYR A 71 14.95 -18.55 -9.12
N SER A 72 13.93 -19.38 -8.91
CA SER A 72 13.67 -20.10 -7.67
C SER A 72 13.00 -21.43 -7.97
N ASP A 73 13.28 -22.44 -7.15
CA ASP A 73 12.57 -23.73 -7.17
C ASP A 73 11.16 -23.63 -6.58
N LEU A 74 10.84 -22.50 -5.94
CA LEU A 74 9.53 -22.20 -5.39
C LEU A 74 8.64 -21.50 -6.42
N LEU A 75 7.34 -21.72 -6.29
CA LEU A 75 6.36 -21.03 -7.11
C LEU A 75 6.15 -19.60 -6.62
N TYR A 76 5.94 -18.70 -7.57
CA TYR A 76 5.54 -17.33 -7.31
C TYR A 76 4.03 -17.17 -7.43
N TYR A 77 3.47 -16.31 -6.59
CA TYR A 77 2.07 -15.91 -6.60
C TYR A 77 1.95 -14.40 -6.51
N GLU A 78 0.98 -13.83 -7.20
CA GLU A 78 0.74 -12.39 -7.30
C GLU A 78 -0.63 -12.03 -6.70
N VAL A 79 -0.72 -10.88 -6.03
CA VAL A 79 -1.97 -10.24 -5.58
C VAL A 79 -1.93 -8.74 -5.87
N GLY A 80 -3.11 -8.11 -5.89
CA GLY A 80 -3.27 -6.67 -6.06
C GLY A 80 -3.91 -6.27 -7.38
N ASN A 81 -4.35 -7.21 -8.22
CA ASN A 81 -5.15 -6.87 -9.40
C ASN A 81 -6.59 -6.53 -8.99
N LEU A 82 -6.95 -5.26 -9.09
CA LEU A 82 -8.26 -4.75 -8.71
C LEU A 82 -9.39 -5.06 -9.71
N ASN A 83 -9.10 -5.72 -10.84
CA ASN A 83 -10.14 -6.31 -11.68
C ASN A 83 -10.65 -7.65 -11.11
N SER A 84 -9.95 -8.23 -10.13
CA SER A 84 -10.23 -9.53 -9.51
C SER A 84 -10.09 -9.42 -7.99
N THR A 85 -10.95 -8.59 -7.38
CA THR A 85 -10.83 -8.13 -5.98
C THR A 85 -11.49 -9.02 -4.94
N ASP A 86 -12.01 -10.18 -5.31
CA ASP A 86 -12.81 -10.99 -4.39
C ASP A 86 -12.09 -11.15 -3.04
N SER A 87 -12.66 -10.52 -2.01
CA SER A 87 -12.22 -10.51 -0.60
C SER A 87 -11.12 -9.52 -0.17
N LEU A 88 -10.54 -8.68 -1.04
CA LEU A 88 -9.65 -7.60 -0.58
C LEU A 88 -10.43 -6.57 0.25
N PRO A 89 -9.85 -5.99 1.32
CA PRO A 89 -10.55 -4.99 2.12
C PRO A 89 -10.91 -3.73 1.33
N ASP A 90 -12.03 -3.11 1.68
CA ASP A 90 -12.54 -1.92 0.99
C ASP A 90 -11.49 -0.80 0.87
N TYR A 91 -10.72 -0.54 1.93
CA TYR A 91 -9.68 0.50 1.93
C TYR A 91 -8.50 0.22 0.99
N VAL A 92 -8.32 -1.03 0.54
CA VAL A 92 -7.36 -1.36 -0.52
C VAL A 92 -7.95 -1.02 -1.88
N THR A 93 -9.27 -1.15 -2.04
CA THR A 93 -9.96 -1.02 -3.34
C THR A 93 -10.63 0.33 -3.57
N GLU A 94 -10.79 1.17 -2.54
CA GLU A 94 -11.66 2.36 -2.56
C GLU A 94 -11.33 3.39 -3.66
N ASN A 95 -10.06 3.49 -4.04
CA ASN A 95 -9.59 4.44 -5.05
C ASN A 95 -9.53 3.85 -6.46
N TYR A 96 -10.01 2.62 -6.64
CA TYR A 96 -10.07 1.98 -7.95
C TYR A 96 -11.13 2.64 -8.82
N THR A 97 -10.71 3.14 -9.98
CA THR A 97 -11.59 3.91 -10.86
C THR A 97 -12.31 3.05 -11.92
N GLY A 98 -11.84 1.80 -12.13
CA GLY A 98 -12.31 0.97 -13.24
C GLY A 98 -11.79 1.38 -14.63
N TYR A 99 -11.04 2.47 -14.73
CA TYR A 99 -10.48 2.95 -15.99
C TYR A 99 -9.05 2.44 -16.23
N SER A 100 -8.59 2.59 -17.48
CA SER A 100 -7.19 2.36 -17.85
C SER A 100 -6.30 3.51 -17.35
N ASP A 101 -6.16 3.65 -16.04
CA ASP A 101 -5.32 4.64 -15.38
C ASP A 101 -4.27 3.99 -14.45
N SER A 102 -3.71 4.76 -13.50
CA SER A 102 -2.72 4.25 -12.56
C SER A 102 -3.31 3.55 -11.33
N SER A 103 -4.63 3.58 -11.12
CA SER A 103 -5.27 3.10 -9.88
C SER A 103 -5.02 1.61 -9.64
N ASN A 104 -4.90 0.78 -10.68
CA ASN A 104 -4.71 -0.68 -10.60
C ASN A 104 -3.32 -1.16 -11.08
N LYS A 105 -2.26 -0.39 -10.78
CA LYS A 105 -0.89 -0.74 -11.22
C LYS A 105 -0.10 -1.61 -10.24
N ASP A 106 -0.40 -1.54 -8.94
CA ASP A 106 0.47 -2.07 -7.91
C ASP A 106 0.25 -3.56 -7.66
N ARG A 107 1.33 -4.32 -7.46
CA ARG A 107 1.27 -5.76 -7.17
C ARG A 107 2.22 -6.13 -6.05
N ILE A 108 1.83 -7.18 -5.31
CA ILE A 108 2.74 -7.93 -4.44
C ILE A 108 2.93 -9.31 -5.04
N ILE A 109 4.19 -9.73 -5.18
CA ILE A 109 4.56 -11.07 -5.62
C ILE A 109 5.30 -11.77 -4.49
N VAL A 110 4.92 -13.01 -4.19
CA VAL A 110 5.53 -13.82 -3.12
C VAL A 110 6.07 -15.12 -3.68
N SER A 111 7.26 -15.55 -3.24
CA SER A 111 7.68 -16.94 -3.42
C SER A 111 7.16 -17.78 -2.25
N PHE A 112 6.35 -18.80 -2.54
CA PHE A 112 5.61 -19.52 -1.51
C PHE A 112 6.10 -20.97 -1.34
N GLY A 113 6.45 -21.32 -0.10
CA GLY A 113 6.82 -22.67 0.33
C GLY A 113 5.63 -23.39 0.99
N PRO A 114 4.83 -24.20 0.25
CA PRO A 114 3.56 -24.74 0.76
C PRO A 114 3.73 -25.69 1.94
N ARG A 115 4.83 -26.45 2.01
CA ARG A 115 5.08 -27.42 3.08
C ARG A 115 5.15 -26.79 4.48
N ARG A 116 5.65 -25.56 4.56
CA ARG A 116 5.79 -24.81 5.83
C ARG A 116 4.88 -23.59 5.88
N ARG A 117 4.05 -23.38 4.85
CA ARG A 117 3.25 -22.17 4.63
C ARG A 117 4.07 -20.89 4.81
N ARG A 118 5.17 -20.76 4.08
CA ARG A 118 6.10 -19.62 4.22
C ARG A 118 6.19 -18.77 2.98
N PHE A 119 6.31 -17.46 3.19
CA PHE A 119 6.81 -16.54 2.18
C PHE A 119 8.33 -16.46 2.31
N GLU A 120 9.07 -17.12 1.41
CA GLU A 120 10.53 -17.07 1.46
C GLU A 120 11.07 -15.73 0.89
N ASN A 121 10.31 -15.08 0.02
CA ASN A 121 10.58 -13.76 -0.53
C ASN A 121 9.26 -13.04 -0.79
N VAL A 122 9.24 -11.74 -0.53
CA VAL A 122 8.14 -10.82 -0.82
C VAL A 122 8.70 -9.72 -1.72
N TYR A 123 7.96 -9.40 -2.77
CA TYR A 123 8.31 -8.36 -3.73
C TYR A 123 7.14 -7.41 -3.91
N VAL A 124 7.45 -6.13 -4.06
CA VAL A 124 6.52 -5.12 -4.54
C VAL A 124 6.90 -4.73 -5.96
N THR A 125 5.91 -4.53 -6.81
CA THR A 125 6.12 -4.15 -8.21
C THR A 125 4.93 -3.37 -8.74
N GLN A 126 5.07 -2.79 -9.93
CA GLN A 126 4.00 -2.09 -10.63
C GLN A 126 3.96 -2.52 -12.10
N HIS A 127 2.82 -2.34 -12.75
CA HIS A 127 2.77 -2.39 -14.20
C HIS A 127 3.26 -1.07 -14.82
N SER A 128 4.09 -1.16 -15.87
CA SER A 128 4.45 -0.01 -16.70
C SER A 128 3.30 0.40 -17.61
N ASP A 129 2.54 -0.58 -18.11
CA ASP A 129 1.33 -0.41 -18.93
C ASP A 129 0.19 -1.33 -18.45
N GLN A 130 -0.70 -1.78 -19.33
CA GLN A 130 -1.81 -2.65 -18.93
C GLN A 130 -1.39 -4.09 -18.61
N VAL A 131 -0.25 -4.57 -19.15
CA VAL A 131 0.13 -5.99 -19.10
C VAL A 131 1.57 -6.25 -18.71
N HIS A 132 2.46 -5.27 -18.86
CA HIS A 132 3.89 -5.45 -18.59
C HIS A 132 4.28 -4.94 -17.20
N PHE A 133 5.12 -5.71 -16.53
CA PHE A 133 5.74 -5.31 -15.26
C PHE A 133 6.89 -4.35 -15.48
N ASP A 134 7.04 -3.41 -14.55
CA ASP A 134 8.13 -2.45 -14.54
C ASP A 134 9.32 -3.00 -13.73
N GLN A 135 10.36 -3.45 -14.44
CA GLN A 135 11.54 -4.02 -13.82
C GLN A 135 12.33 -3.00 -12.99
N ASN A 136 12.27 -1.71 -13.32
CA ASN A 136 12.96 -0.65 -12.57
C ASN A 136 12.20 -0.28 -11.27
N HIS A 137 10.92 -0.64 -11.19
CA HIS A 137 10.09 -0.43 -10.01
C HIS A 137 9.68 -1.75 -9.37
N THR A 138 10.59 -2.73 -9.41
CA THR A 138 10.44 -4.01 -8.73
C THR A 138 11.47 -4.13 -7.62
N TYR A 139 10.99 -4.38 -6.41
CA TYR A 139 11.83 -4.41 -5.23
C TYR A 139 11.49 -5.59 -4.35
N ARG A 140 12.51 -6.16 -3.69
CA ARG A 140 12.31 -7.14 -2.62
C ARG A 140 12.06 -6.40 -1.30
N ILE A 141 11.08 -6.84 -0.53
CA ILE A 141 10.84 -6.33 0.82
C ILE A 141 11.61 -7.20 1.82
N SER A 142 12.38 -6.58 2.71
CA SER A 142 13.07 -7.28 3.79
C SER A 142 12.10 -7.72 4.89
N THR A 143 12.47 -8.72 5.68
CA THR A 143 11.72 -9.10 6.88
C THR A 143 11.65 -7.94 7.89
N GLU A 144 12.72 -7.17 8.04
CA GLU A 144 12.74 -6.03 8.98
C GLU A 144 11.76 -4.95 8.55
N LEU A 145 11.66 -4.66 7.25
CA LEU A 145 10.65 -3.71 6.74
C LEU A 145 9.22 -4.21 6.99
N ILE A 146 8.95 -5.52 6.91
CA ILE A 146 7.63 -6.05 7.28
C ILE A 146 7.34 -5.81 8.78
N LYS A 147 8.34 -5.96 9.66
CA LYS A 147 8.17 -5.66 11.10
C LYS A 147 7.89 -4.18 11.33
N ASP A 148 8.69 -3.30 10.72
CA ASP A 148 8.49 -1.86 10.83
C ASP A 148 7.08 -1.46 10.38
N ILE A 149 6.53 -2.11 9.35
CA ILE A 149 5.15 -1.89 8.91
C ILE A 149 4.15 -2.40 9.95
N GLN A 150 4.36 -3.60 10.52
CA GLN A 150 3.49 -4.20 11.55
C GLN A 150 3.45 -3.41 12.86
N ASP A 151 4.48 -2.62 13.14
CA ASP A 151 4.55 -1.76 14.34
C ASP A 151 3.78 -0.44 14.17
N LEU A 152 3.28 -0.13 12.97
CA LEU A 152 2.56 1.10 12.65
C LEU A 152 1.07 0.87 12.43
N SER A 153 0.25 1.79 12.94
CA SER A 153 -1.13 1.91 12.45
C SER A 153 -1.15 2.24 10.97
N ARG A 154 -2.28 1.96 10.31
CA ARG A 154 -2.43 2.25 8.88
C ARG A 154 -2.23 3.74 8.59
N GLU A 155 -2.79 4.59 9.43
CA GLU A 155 -2.71 6.05 9.28
C GLU A 155 -1.25 6.53 9.41
N GLU A 156 -0.49 6.01 10.37
CA GLU A 156 0.94 6.30 10.51
C GLU A 156 1.72 5.83 9.27
N PHE A 157 1.50 4.58 8.85
CA PHE A 157 2.17 4.02 7.67
C PHE A 157 1.87 4.76 6.37
N LEU A 158 0.67 5.32 6.19
CA LEU A 158 0.33 6.11 5.00
C LEU A 158 0.89 7.54 5.05
N SER A 159 1.14 8.08 6.26
CA SER A 159 1.72 9.40 6.46
C SER A 159 3.23 9.44 6.25
N GLU A 160 3.95 8.38 6.61
CA GLU A 160 5.42 8.30 6.50
C GLU A 160 5.95 8.45 5.06
N PRO A 161 5.36 7.81 4.03
CA PRO A 161 5.81 7.93 2.65
C PRO A 161 5.41 9.25 1.97
N THR A 162 4.55 10.05 2.60
CA THR A 162 4.03 11.32 2.07
C THR A 162 4.59 12.56 2.77
N ASN A 163 5.17 12.40 3.97
CA ASN A 163 5.88 13.46 4.67
C ASN A 163 7.17 13.86 3.94
N HIS A 164 7.05 14.84 3.06
CA HIS A 164 8.15 15.64 2.53
C HIS A 164 8.60 16.65 3.60
N SER A 165 9.04 16.17 4.77
CA SER A 165 9.74 17.06 5.69
C SER A 165 11.15 17.23 5.15
N GLU A 166 11.46 18.42 4.62
CA GLU A 166 12.80 18.92 4.34
C GLU A 166 13.65 19.00 5.63
N HIS A 167 13.81 17.88 6.33
CA HIS A 167 14.75 17.81 7.42
C HIS A 167 16.13 17.59 6.83
N ILE A 168 16.70 18.68 6.29
CA ILE A 168 18.13 18.82 6.07
C ILE A 168 18.77 18.61 7.44
N SER A 169 19.23 17.39 7.72
CA SER A 169 20.13 17.13 8.83
C SER A 169 21.48 17.76 8.49
N ILE A 170 21.65 19.01 8.90
CA ILE A 170 22.96 19.65 8.94
C ILE A 170 23.71 19.01 10.10
N ASP A 171 24.58 18.05 9.80
CA ASP A 171 25.59 17.59 10.74
C ASP A 171 26.56 18.74 11.02
N ILE A 172 26.29 19.51 12.06
CA ILE A 172 27.24 20.50 12.57
C ILE A 172 28.33 19.74 13.32
N HIS A 173 29.35 19.31 12.59
CA HIS A 173 30.63 18.97 13.20
C HIS A 173 31.29 20.26 13.70
N GLN A 174 31.32 20.43 15.02
CA GLN A 174 32.10 21.48 15.68
C GLN A 174 33.59 21.29 15.36
N SER A 175 34.08 22.07 14.40
CA SER A 175 35.49 22.40 14.24
C SER A 175 35.59 23.90 13.96
N ALA A 176 36.16 24.64 14.90
CA ALA A 176 36.35 26.08 14.84
C ALA A 176 37.10 26.53 13.56
N LYS A 177 36.54 27.55 12.87
CA LYS A 177 37.29 28.66 12.24
C LYS A 177 36.33 29.72 11.63
N ASN A 178 36.35 30.89 12.27
CA ASN A 178 36.30 32.28 11.76
C ASN A 178 35.25 32.72 10.73
N ASN A 179 34.33 33.56 11.22
CA ASN A 179 33.80 34.83 10.66
C ASN A 179 34.04 35.08 9.16
N SER A 180 33.15 34.57 8.31
CA SER A 180 32.97 35.11 6.95
C SER A 180 31.54 34.99 6.38
N CYS A 181 30.58 34.42 7.12
CA CYS A 181 29.23 34.14 6.60
C CYS A 181 28.12 35.01 7.22
N GLN A 182 28.44 36.24 7.62
CA GLN A 182 27.42 37.23 8.04
C GLN A 182 27.21 38.35 7.02
N SER A 183 28.09 38.51 6.03
CA SER A 183 27.90 39.51 4.96
C SER A 183 27.01 38.99 3.82
N ILE A 184 27.14 37.72 3.45
CA ILE A 184 26.42 37.13 2.30
C ILE A 184 24.91 37.05 2.57
N SER A 185 24.50 36.84 3.82
CA SER A 185 23.09 36.75 4.20
C SER A 185 22.35 38.10 4.10
N ASN A 186 23.05 39.21 4.28
CA ASN A 186 22.43 40.54 4.28
C ASN A 186 22.32 41.10 2.86
N GLU A 187 23.26 40.79 1.96
CA GLU A 187 23.16 41.17 0.53
C GLU A 187 22.01 40.44 -0.18
N LEU A 188 21.84 39.13 0.05
CA LEU A 188 20.75 38.35 -0.57
C LEU A 188 19.35 38.77 -0.10
N ILE A 189 19.21 39.30 1.13
CA ILE A 189 17.92 39.78 1.64
C ILE A 189 17.54 41.14 1.01
N GLN A 190 18.54 41.96 0.66
CA GLN A 190 18.31 43.26 0.04
C GLN A 190 17.88 43.12 -1.43
N ASP A 191 18.47 42.16 -2.17
CA ASP A 191 18.13 41.89 -3.58
C ASP A 191 16.71 41.33 -3.76
N ILE A 192 16.19 40.57 -2.79
CA ILE A 192 14.84 40.00 -2.83
C ILE A 192 13.76 41.05 -2.54
N GLN A 193 14.08 42.09 -1.76
CA GLN A 193 13.12 43.16 -1.45
C GLN A 193 12.96 44.15 -2.62
N ASP A 194 14.02 44.43 -3.38
CA ASP A 194 13.94 45.32 -4.56
C ASP A 194 13.23 44.67 -5.77
N LEU A 195 13.29 43.34 -5.93
CA LEU A 195 12.55 42.64 -6.99
C LEU A 195 11.03 42.63 -6.79
N SER A 196 10.57 42.73 -5.54
CA SER A 196 9.13 42.71 -5.23
C SER A 196 8.39 44.03 -5.51
N HIS A 197 9.13 45.13 -5.71
CA HIS A 197 8.54 46.46 -5.93
C HIS A 197 8.37 46.84 -7.41
N GLU A 198 9.12 46.23 -8.34
CA GLU A 198 9.03 46.53 -9.78
C GLU A 198 7.95 45.72 -10.52
N GLU A 199 7.53 44.56 -9.99
CA GLU A 199 6.52 43.70 -10.66
C GLU A 199 5.06 44.11 -10.33
N PHE A 200 4.86 44.98 -9.34
CA PHE A 200 3.52 45.42 -8.89
C PHE A 200 2.95 46.64 -9.64
N LEU A 201 3.70 47.27 -10.56
CA LEU A 201 3.24 48.43 -11.33
C LEU A 201 3.05 48.19 -12.84
N ARG A 202 3.04 46.93 -13.31
CA ARG A 202 3.03 46.64 -14.75
C ARG A 202 1.96 45.71 -15.31
N GLU A 203 0.83 45.53 -14.65
CA GLU A 203 -0.35 44.95 -15.33
C GLU A 203 -1.65 45.65 -14.93
N GLN A 204 -1.92 46.78 -15.58
CA GLN A 204 -3.26 47.33 -15.68
C GLN A 204 -3.48 47.86 -17.10
N SER A 205 -3.75 46.97 -18.06
CA SER A 205 -4.68 47.22 -19.16
C SER A 205 -4.88 45.98 -20.05
N ASP A 206 -6.13 45.54 -20.11
CA ASP A 206 -6.83 45.17 -21.35
C ASP A 206 -6.68 43.74 -21.91
N HIS A 207 -7.56 42.81 -21.51
CA HIS A 207 -8.40 42.04 -22.45
C HIS A 207 -9.45 41.16 -21.77
N SER A 208 -10.68 41.23 -22.28
CA SER A 208 -11.88 40.51 -21.86
C SER A 208 -11.90 39.08 -22.42
N ILE A 209 -12.13 38.05 -21.59
CA ILE A 209 -12.67 36.75 -22.03
C ILE A 209 -13.59 36.16 -20.93
N ASP A 210 -14.78 35.73 -21.36
CA ASP A 210 -15.90 35.17 -20.59
C ASP A 210 -15.54 33.99 -19.66
N ILE A 211 -16.18 33.99 -18.48
CA ILE A 211 -16.16 32.89 -17.51
C ILE A 211 -17.47 32.09 -17.62
N PRO A 212 -17.46 30.77 -17.92
CA PRO A 212 -18.62 29.93 -17.69
C PRO A 212 -18.72 29.55 -16.20
N GLN A 213 -19.92 29.69 -15.63
CA GLN A 213 -20.23 29.28 -14.26
C GLN A 213 -20.13 27.75 -14.08
N PRO A 214 -19.70 27.26 -12.90
CA PRO A 214 -19.78 25.84 -12.59
C PRO A 214 -21.22 25.44 -12.25
N VAL A 215 -21.73 24.47 -13.02
CA VAL A 215 -23.02 23.81 -12.81
C VAL A 215 -22.98 23.00 -11.52
N GLN A 216 -23.91 23.27 -10.60
CA GLN A 216 -24.18 22.41 -9.45
C GLN A 216 -24.84 21.11 -9.91
N HIS A 217 -24.17 19.98 -9.72
CA HIS A 217 -24.82 18.68 -9.83
C HIS A 217 -25.23 18.18 -8.45
N ASN A 218 -26.53 18.22 -8.19
CA ASN A 218 -27.18 17.56 -7.06
C ASN A 218 -26.91 16.05 -7.13
N GLN A 219 -26.34 15.49 -6.06
CA GLN A 219 -26.34 14.04 -5.83
C GLN A 219 -27.71 13.64 -5.31
N THR A 220 -28.41 12.83 -6.11
CA THR A 220 -29.62 12.13 -5.70
C THR A 220 -29.22 10.88 -4.96
N ASN A 221 -29.46 10.86 -3.64
CA ASN A 221 -29.40 9.68 -2.80
C ASN A 221 -30.64 8.81 -3.02
N THR A 222 -30.44 7.61 -3.55
CA THR A 222 -31.35 6.43 -3.50
C THR A 222 -30.50 5.23 -3.93
N SER A 223 -30.51 4.02 -3.37
CA SER A 223 -31.33 3.37 -2.36
C SER A 223 -30.67 2.02 -2.04
N GLN A 224 -30.67 1.66 -0.75
CA GLN A 224 -30.86 0.32 -0.17
C GLN A 224 -29.95 -0.84 -0.62
N SER A 225 -29.11 -1.38 0.27
CA SER A 225 -29.50 -2.19 1.44
C SER A 225 -30.36 -3.40 1.10
N GLU A 226 -29.82 -4.34 0.32
CA GLU A 226 -30.23 -5.74 0.43
C GLU A 226 -29.01 -6.63 0.15
N LYS A 227 -28.42 -7.17 1.23
CA LYS A 227 -27.91 -8.56 1.35
C LYS A 227 -26.97 -8.67 2.55
N CYS A 228 -27.56 -8.77 3.74
CA CYS A 228 -26.91 -9.48 4.84
C CYS A 228 -27.94 -10.12 5.78
N CYS A 229 -28.89 -10.87 5.21
CA CYS A 229 -29.83 -11.70 5.99
C CYS A 229 -29.50 -13.20 5.97
N CYS A 230 -28.59 -13.66 5.09
CA CYS A 230 -28.27 -15.09 4.99
C CYS A 230 -27.27 -15.58 6.05
N ALA A 231 -26.34 -14.73 6.49
CA ALA A 231 -25.33 -15.13 7.48
C ALA A 231 -25.91 -15.33 8.89
N LEU A 232 -26.89 -14.50 9.28
CA LEU A 232 -27.51 -14.55 10.62
C LEU A 232 -28.42 -15.77 10.81
N LEU A 233 -29.11 -16.21 9.76
CA LEU A 233 -29.94 -17.42 9.79
C LEU A 233 -29.09 -18.70 9.82
N CYS A 234 -27.92 -18.71 9.18
CA CYS A 234 -27.02 -19.86 9.22
C CYS A 234 -26.32 -20.02 10.59
N CYS A 235 -25.91 -18.93 11.21
CA CYS A 235 -25.26 -18.98 12.53
C CYS A 235 -26.23 -19.43 13.64
N SER A 236 -27.49 -18.99 13.59
CA SER A 236 -28.50 -19.39 14.59
C SER A 236 -28.87 -20.87 14.51
N LEU A 237 -28.95 -21.44 13.30
CA LEU A 237 -29.23 -22.87 13.12
C LEU A 237 -28.07 -23.76 13.63
N LEU A 238 -26.82 -23.35 13.39
CA LEU A 238 -25.63 -24.05 13.85
C LEU A 238 -25.53 -24.06 15.38
N VAL A 239 -25.77 -22.92 16.02
CA VAL A 239 -25.77 -22.82 17.49
C VAL A 239 -26.87 -23.69 18.09
N LEU A 240 -28.06 -23.72 17.49
CA LEU A 240 -29.16 -24.57 17.97
C LEU A 240 -28.82 -26.06 17.87
N LEU A 241 -28.20 -26.50 16.77
CA LEU A 241 -27.78 -27.90 16.58
C LEU A 241 -26.71 -28.31 17.59
N LEU A 242 -25.77 -27.43 17.92
CA LEU A 242 -24.74 -27.69 18.93
C LEU A 242 -25.35 -27.82 20.34
N ILE A 243 -26.34 -26.99 20.68
CA ILE A 243 -27.06 -27.09 21.95
C ILE A 243 -27.80 -28.42 22.04
N ILE A 244 -28.51 -28.83 20.99
CA ILE A 244 -29.25 -30.11 20.95
C ILE A 244 -28.27 -31.30 21.08
N ALA A 245 -27.14 -31.27 20.37
CA ALA A 245 -26.14 -32.32 20.47
C ALA A 245 -25.56 -32.43 21.88
N ALA A 246 -25.27 -31.30 22.53
CA ALA A 246 -24.77 -31.26 23.90
C ALA A 246 -25.79 -31.77 24.92
N THR A 247 -27.07 -31.42 24.78
CA THR A 247 -28.13 -31.90 25.69
C THR A 247 -28.37 -33.40 25.53
N VAL A 248 -28.40 -33.92 24.30
CA VAL A 248 -28.52 -35.36 24.03
C VAL A 248 -27.32 -36.12 24.60
N TYR A 249 -26.10 -35.60 24.43
CA TYR A 249 -24.90 -36.20 25.01
C TYR A 249 -24.96 -36.26 26.54
N LEU A 250 -25.43 -35.18 27.19
CA LEU A 250 -25.59 -35.15 28.65
C LEU A 250 -26.66 -36.13 29.13
N LEU A 251 -27.78 -36.25 28.42
CA LEU A 251 -28.84 -37.22 28.75
C LEU A 251 -28.34 -38.66 28.64
N LEU A 252 -27.66 -39.02 27.55
CA LEU A 252 -27.07 -40.34 27.37
C LEU A 252 -25.99 -40.66 28.43
N LYS A 253 -25.28 -39.64 28.92
CA LYS A 253 -24.28 -39.80 29.97
C LYS A 253 -24.88 -39.99 31.37
N MET A 254 -26.14 -39.58 31.60
CA MET A 254 -26.82 -39.81 32.88
C MET A 254 -27.56 -41.16 32.95
N GLU A 255 -27.69 -41.86 31.83
CA GLU A 255 -28.36 -43.16 31.72
C GLU A 255 -27.38 -44.36 31.78
N ILE A 256 -26.10 -44.11 32.04
CA ILE A 256 -25.03 -45.10 32.25
C ILE A 256 -24.42 -44.89 33.65
#